data_AF-A0A954TCU1-F1
#
_entry.id   AF-A0A954TCU1-F1
#
_cell.length_a   1.000
_cell.length_b   1.000
_cell.length_c   1.000
_cell.angle_alpha   90.00
_cell.angle_beta   90.00
_cell.angle_gamma   90.00
#
_symmetry.space_group_name_H-M   'P 1'
#
loop_
_entity.id
_entity.type
_entity.pdbx_description
1 polymer ?
#
loop_
_entity_poly.entity_id
_entity_poly.type
_entity_poly.pdbx_seq_one_letter_code
_entity_poly.pdbx_strand_id
1 'polypeptide(L)'
;MSVQEKTRWKNWADGLRQEMMTSLTPEVTKTVATITSETATTKAESTLRSVRFWKACQAGKSPNDTLATAGFEIEFEPEDGKNVSEVTLKLNQTWMSILQRVLDRKRA
;
A
#
# COMPACT_ATOMS: atom_id res chain seq x y z
N MET A 1 -7.49 -8.43 10.24
CA MET A 1 -6.78 -7.54 11.17
C MET A 1 -7.65 -7.21 12.37
N SER A 2 -7.05 -7.11 13.56
CA SER A 2 -7.73 -6.52 14.74
C SER A 2 -8.00 -5.03 14.49
N VAL A 3 -8.82 -4.39 15.33
CA VAL A 3 -9.10 -2.94 15.22
C VAL A 3 -7.82 -2.12 15.31
N GLN A 4 -6.94 -2.43 16.27
CA GLN A 4 -5.67 -1.73 16.43
C GLN A 4 -4.76 -1.90 15.20
N GLU A 5 -4.70 -3.10 14.62
CA GLU A 5 -3.96 -3.35 13.38
C GLU A 5 -4.54 -2.50 12.23
N LYS A 6 -5.87 -2.49 12.06
CA LYS A 6 -6.51 -1.67 11.02
C LYS A 6 -6.15 -0.19 11.17
N THR A 7 -6.11 0.35 12.39
CA THR A 7 -5.72 1.75 12.63
C THR A 7 -4.26 2.01 12.25
N ARG A 8 -3.34 1.11 12.60
CA ARG A 8 -1.91 1.25 12.25
C ARG A 8 -1.69 1.26 10.74
N TRP A 9 -2.27 0.27 10.05
CA TRP A 9 -2.22 0.19 8.59
C TRP A 9 -2.88 1.38 7.91
N LYS A 10 -4.01 1.88 8.46
CA LYS A 10 -4.69 3.05 7.93
C LYS A 10 -3.82 4.31 8.04
N ASN A 11 -3.26 4.58 9.23
CA ASN A 11 -2.43 5.77 9.45
C ASN A 11 -1.21 5.77 8.54
N TRP A 12 -0.55 4.61 8.40
CA TRP A 12 0.57 4.46 7.47
C TRP A 12 0.14 4.69 6.01
N ALA A 13 -0.95 4.06 5.56
CA ALA A 13 -1.45 4.19 4.19
C ALA A 13 -1.86 5.64 3.86
N ASP A 14 -2.54 6.32 4.77
CA ASP A 14 -2.92 7.73 4.60
C ASP A 14 -1.69 8.64 4.53
N GLY A 15 -0.67 8.39 5.36
CA GLY A 15 0.61 9.10 5.31
C GLY A 15 1.35 8.88 4.00
N LEU A 16 1.47 7.62 3.55
CA LEU A 16 2.12 7.28 2.28
C LEU A 16 1.41 7.94 1.09
N ARG A 17 0.08 7.92 1.08
CA ARG A 17 -0.70 8.57 0.01
C ARG A 17 -0.45 10.08 -0.02
N GLN A 18 -0.41 10.72 1.15
CA GLN A 18 -0.10 12.15 1.24
C GLN A 18 1.31 12.46 0.73
N GLU A 19 2.29 11.63 1.08
CA GLU A 19 3.66 11.74 0.57
C GLU A 19 3.70 11.63 -0.96
N MET A 20 3.05 10.61 -1.52
CA MET A 20 2.96 10.39 -2.97
C MET A 20 2.28 11.56 -3.70
N MET A 21 1.20 12.11 -3.14
CA MET A 21 0.53 13.29 -3.69
C MET A 21 1.38 14.55 -3.61
N THR A 22 2.24 14.67 -2.60
CA THR A 22 3.15 15.81 -2.42
C THR A 22 4.35 15.72 -3.37
N SER A 23 4.94 14.53 -3.47
CA SER A 23 6.06 14.20 -4.36
C SER A 23 5.63 14.03 -5.83
N LEU A 24 4.33 14.02 -6.09
CA LEU A 24 3.71 13.81 -7.40
C LEU A 24 4.08 12.48 -8.05
N THR A 25 4.21 11.43 -7.25
CA THR A 25 4.58 10.08 -7.68
C THR A 25 3.35 9.16 -7.68
N PRO A 26 3.00 8.51 -8.81
CA PRO A 26 1.79 7.69 -8.91
C PRO A 26 1.93 6.31 -8.26
N GLU A 27 3.15 5.82 -8.08
CA GLU A 27 3.46 4.53 -7.51
C GLU A 27 4.76 4.57 -6.69
N VAL A 28 4.86 3.65 -5.74
CA VAL A 28 6.06 3.45 -4.93
C VAL A 28 6.27 1.97 -4.66
N THR A 29 7.51 1.50 -4.77
CA THR A 29 7.90 0.14 -4.41
C THR A 29 8.62 0.17 -3.06
N LYS A 30 8.16 -0.66 -2.13
CA LYS A 30 8.78 -0.80 -0.80
C LYS A 30 9.04 -2.27 -0.50
N THR A 31 10.15 -2.53 0.19
CA THR A 31 10.42 -3.87 0.71
C THR A 31 9.46 -4.22 1.84
N VAL A 32 9.19 -5.51 2.03
CA VAL A 32 8.38 -6.00 3.17
C VAL A 32 9.00 -5.59 4.51
N ALA A 33 10.33 -5.54 4.60
CA ALA A 33 11.03 -5.08 5.81
C ALA A 33 10.74 -3.60 6.09
N THR A 34 10.82 -2.74 5.08
CA THR A 34 10.46 -1.31 5.17
C THR A 34 9.01 -1.14 5.61
N ILE A 35 8.08 -1.86 4.99
CA ILE A 35 6.66 -1.81 5.35
C ILE A 35 6.47 -2.25 6.81
N THR A 36 7.09 -3.36 7.23
CA THR A 36 6.97 -3.85 8.62
C THR A 36 7.42 -2.79 9.63
N SER A 37 8.53 -2.11 9.35
CA SER A 37 9.07 -1.04 10.18
C SER A 37 8.16 0.20 10.21
N GLU A 38 7.68 0.66 9.06
CA GLU A 38 6.88 1.90 8.96
C GLU A 38 5.45 1.74 9.46
N THR A 39 4.83 0.57 9.24
CA THR A 39 3.45 0.32 9.65
C THR A 39 3.34 0.09 11.16
N ALA A 40 4.47 -0.21 11.83
CA ALA A 40 4.51 -0.65 13.22
C ALA A 40 3.54 -1.81 13.53
N THR A 41 3.33 -2.72 12.58
CA THR A 41 2.40 -3.85 12.74
C THR A 41 2.87 -4.80 13.85
N THR A 42 1.93 -5.40 14.58
CA THR A 42 2.18 -6.50 15.53
C THR A 42 2.33 -7.86 14.86
N LYS A 43 2.07 -7.95 13.55
CA LYS A 43 2.26 -9.19 12.79
C LYS A 43 3.74 -9.47 12.63
N ALA A 44 4.10 -10.75 12.68
CA ALA A 44 5.43 -11.19 12.31
C ALA A 44 5.73 -10.83 10.84
N GLU A 45 6.96 -10.44 10.54
CA GLU A 45 7.42 -10.15 9.18
C GLU A 45 7.15 -11.33 8.23
N SER A 46 7.25 -12.57 8.70
CA SER A 46 6.91 -13.77 7.94
C SER A 46 5.46 -13.80 7.42
N THR A 47 4.54 -13.13 8.11
CA THR A 47 3.16 -12.95 7.63
C THR A 47 3.11 -12.00 6.46
N LEU A 48 3.84 -10.88 6.55
CA LEU A 48 3.92 -9.90 5.48
C LEU A 48 4.76 -10.43 4.31
N ARG A 49 5.69 -11.35 4.50
CA ARG A 49 6.37 -12.03 3.39
C ARG A 49 5.47 -13.02 2.65
N SER A 50 4.28 -13.35 3.17
CA SER A 50 3.41 -14.33 2.53
C SER A 50 2.65 -13.74 1.34
N VAL A 51 2.71 -14.42 0.19
CA VAL A 51 1.82 -14.15 -0.97
C VAL A 51 0.35 -14.12 -0.56
N ARG A 52 -0.06 -14.98 0.37
CA ARG A 52 -1.46 -15.06 0.83
C ARG A 52 -1.92 -13.76 1.49
N PHE A 53 -1.04 -13.12 2.25
CA PHE A 53 -1.33 -11.84 2.90
C PHE A 53 -1.58 -10.76 1.85
N TRP A 54 -0.65 -10.60 0.90
CA TRP A 54 -0.77 -9.58 -0.14
C TRP A 54 -1.92 -9.82 -1.11
N LYS A 55 -2.21 -11.07 -1.49
CA LYS A 55 -3.43 -11.39 -2.27
C LYS A 55 -4.70 -10.98 -1.53
N ALA A 56 -4.75 -11.15 -0.21
CA ALA A 56 -5.91 -10.73 0.57
C ALA A 56 -6.04 -9.21 0.64
N CYS A 57 -4.92 -8.47 0.75
CA CYS A 57 -4.91 -7.01 0.67
C CYS A 57 -5.32 -6.51 -0.72
N GLN A 58 -4.75 -7.11 -1.77
CA GLN A 58 -5.04 -6.78 -3.18
C GLN A 58 -6.52 -7.01 -3.52
N ALA A 59 -7.12 -8.08 -2.99
CA ALA A 59 -8.54 -8.36 -3.17
C ALA A 59 -9.46 -7.37 -2.42
N GLY A 60 -8.92 -6.52 -1.54
CA GLY A 60 -9.69 -5.54 -0.76
C GLY A 60 -10.73 -6.18 0.16
N LYS A 61 -10.57 -7.45 0.53
CA LYS A 61 -11.57 -8.17 1.33
C LYS A 61 -11.35 -7.92 2.81
N SER A 62 -12.42 -7.63 3.54
CA SER A 62 -12.38 -7.57 5.00
C SER A 62 -11.83 -8.90 5.54
N PRO A 63 -10.87 -8.87 6.48
CA PRO A 63 -10.44 -7.71 7.26
C PRO A 63 -9.12 -7.05 6.79
N ASN A 64 -8.72 -7.26 5.52
CA ASN A 64 -7.48 -6.75 4.90
C ASN A 64 -7.74 -5.67 3.84
N ASP A 65 -8.87 -4.98 3.96
CA ASP A 65 -9.38 -3.96 3.05
C ASP A 65 -8.69 -2.58 3.20
N THR A 66 -7.81 -2.43 4.18
CA THR A 66 -7.28 -1.11 4.60
C THR A 66 -6.54 -0.37 3.48
N LEU A 67 -5.66 -1.04 2.74
CA LEU A 67 -4.90 -0.42 1.64
C LEU A 67 -5.79 -0.06 0.45
N ALA A 68 -6.71 -0.95 0.08
CA ALA A 68 -7.70 -0.69 -0.96
C ALA A 68 -8.60 0.50 -0.59
N THR A 69 -9.05 0.58 0.67
CA THR A 69 -9.87 1.69 1.19
C THR A 69 -9.09 3.01 1.23
N ALA A 70 -7.79 2.96 1.51
CA ALA A 70 -6.90 4.11 1.43
C ALA A 70 -6.65 4.58 -0.03
N GLY A 71 -7.06 3.77 -1.02
CA GLY A 71 -6.99 4.10 -2.43
C GLY A 71 -5.76 3.56 -3.14
N PHE A 72 -5.19 2.46 -2.66
CA PHE A 72 -4.07 1.78 -3.30
C PHE A 72 -4.49 0.55 -4.10
N GLU A 73 -3.89 0.41 -5.28
CA GLU A 73 -3.76 -0.84 -6.02
C GLU A 73 -2.41 -1.47 -5.67
N ILE A 74 -2.39 -2.78 -5.49
CA ILE A 74 -1.22 -3.51 -4.99
C ILE A 74 -0.70 -4.46 -6.07
N GLU A 75 0.58 -4.37 -6.36
CA GLU A 75 1.31 -5.28 -7.23
C GLU A 75 2.52 -5.85 -6.49
N PHE A 76 2.87 -7.11 -6.77
CA PHE A 76 4.03 -7.78 -6.22
C PHE A 76 4.37 -9.00 -7.06
N GLU A 77 5.64 -9.39 -7.06
CA GLU A 77 6.10 -10.62 -7.70
C GLU A 77 6.44 -11.67 -6.64
N PRO A 78 5.84 -12.87 -6.70
CA PRO A 78 6.16 -13.95 -5.76
C PRO A 78 7.57 -14.50 -5.96
N GLU A 79 8.37 -14.50 -4.90
CA GLU A 79 9.60 -15.31 -4.79
C GLU A 79 9.23 -16.75 -4.47
N ASP A 80 9.77 -17.70 -5.25
CA ASP A 80 9.53 -19.15 -5.11
C ASP A 80 8.04 -19.53 -5.04
N GLY A 81 7.16 -18.68 -5.59
CA GLY A 81 5.70 -18.84 -5.58
C GLY A 81 5.03 -18.69 -4.21
N LYS A 82 5.78 -18.39 -3.13
CA LYS A 82 5.28 -18.37 -1.75
C LYS A 82 5.59 -17.10 -0.98
N ASN A 83 6.73 -16.49 -1.28
CA ASN A 83 7.25 -15.34 -0.58
C ASN A 83 7.10 -14.06 -1.40
N VAL A 84 7.17 -12.93 -0.73
CA VAL A 84 7.15 -11.59 -1.31
C VAL A 84 8.23 -10.80 -0.60
N SER A 85 9.14 -10.20 -1.36
CA SER A 85 10.20 -9.32 -0.86
C SER A 85 9.85 -7.86 -1.02
N GLU A 86 9.20 -7.50 -2.13
CA GLU A 86 8.82 -6.15 -2.49
C GLU A 86 7.37 -6.05 -2.92
N VAL A 87 6.79 -4.88 -2.65
CA VAL A 87 5.40 -4.56 -3.00
C VAL A 87 5.37 -3.17 -3.61
N THR A 88 4.73 -3.07 -4.77
CA THR A 88 4.42 -1.81 -5.42
C THR A 88 3.00 -1.39 -5.05
N LEU A 89 2.89 -0.17 -4.51
CA LEU A 89 1.64 0.47 -4.16
C LEU A 89 1.38 1.60 -5.15
N LYS A 90 0.32 1.45 -5.94
CA LYS A 90 -0.11 2.42 -6.95
C LYS A 90 -1.33 3.17 -6.46
N LEU A 91 -1.41 4.47 -6.74
CA LEU A 91 -2.65 5.20 -6.56
C LEU A 91 -3.71 4.60 -7.47
N ASN A 92 -4.90 4.34 -6.94
CA ASN A 92 -6.03 3.91 -7.75
C ASN A 92 -6.48 5.01 -8.71
N GLN A 93 -7.39 4.67 -9.63
CA GLN A 93 -7.89 5.60 -10.64
C GLN A 93 -8.42 6.94 -10.07
N THR A 94 -9.05 6.93 -8.90
CA THR A 94 -9.56 8.14 -8.25
C THR A 94 -8.42 9.07 -7.87
N TRP A 95 -7.41 8.56 -7.16
CA TRP A 95 -6.26 9.36 -6.74
C TRP A 95 -5.35 9.74 -7.90
N MET A 96 -5.20 8.86 -8.89
CA MET A 96 -4.52 9.18 -10.15
C MET A 96 -5.18 10.35 -10.88
N SER A 97 -6.51 10.38 -10.94
CA SER A 97 -7.24 11.50 -11.55
C SER A 97 -7.01 12.82 -10.80
N ILE A 98 -6.92 12.77 -9.47
CA ILE A 98 -6.61 13.95 -8.65
C ILE A 98 -5.16 14.40 -8.90
N LEU A 99 -4.21 13.46 -8.91
CA LEU A 99 -2.80 13.72 -9.18
C LEU A 99 -2.60 14.37 -10.56
N GLN A 100 -3.26 13.83 -11.59
CA GLN A 100 -3.18 14.37 -12.95
C GLN A 100 -3.67 15.82 -13.01
N ARG A 101 -4.78 16.15 -12.34
CA ARG A 101 -5.27 17.55 -12.28
C ARG A 101 -4.27 18.50 -11.61
N VAL A 102 -3.52 18.03 -10.61
CA VAL A 102 -2.46 18.82 -9.96
C VAL A 102 -1.28 19.02 -10.91
N LEU A 103 -0.88 17.97 -11.63
CA LEU A 103 0.19 18.04 -12.63
C LEU A 103 -0.16 19.00 -13.78
N ASP A 104 -1.39 18.94 -14.29
CA ASP A 104 -1.86 19.81 -15.37
C ASP A 104 -1.83 21.29 -14.94
N ARG A 105 -2.22 21.60 -13.70
CA ARG A 105 -2.15 22.97 -13.15
C ARG A 105 -0.74 23.51 -12.95
N LYS A 106 0.26 22.64 -12.73
CA LYS A 106 1.66 23.07 -12.62
C LYS A 106 2.31 23.31 -13.98
N ARG A 107 1.72 22.77 -15.06
CA ARG A 107 2.21 22.89 -16.44
C ARG A 107 1.60 24.07 -17.19
N ALA A 108 0.44 24.56 -16.75
CA ALA A 108 -0.21 25.78 -17.22
C ALA A 108 0.43 27.04 -16.61
#